data_AF-A0A5J4UND5-F1
#
_entry.id   AF-A0A5J4UND5-F1
#
_cell.length_a   1.000
_cell.length_b   1.000
_cell.length_c   1.000
_cell.angle_alpha   90.00
_cell.angle_beta   90.00
_cell.angle_gamma   90.00
#
_symmetry.space_group_name_H-M   'P 1'
#
loop_
_entity.id
_entity.type
_entity.pdbx_description
1 polymer ?
#
loop_
_entity_poly.entity_id
_entity_poly.type
_entity_poly.pdbx_seq_one_letter_code
_entity_poly.pdbx_strand_id
1 'polypeptide(L)'
;MLENKVFLVLNELKTFSNAVDHEVDKLKSLITDPTLEIRTKFLNSHIAKNLLNFVLVSNHLDPVHLDQSDRRYLVCQCNSKYRKNFEYFNKLFQHINQVGFYENLLTFFMNRDISKFDKRIIPLTEAKMEIIEISLADIDRFRITYFKQLKDGWLCEDAVLCSQQFMKPGIFRLQIQKNYETVIKSNHGKKLRYYVMKQDKLEELQKYFQQQDPDYSQVINVNEDD
;
A
#
# COMPACT_ATOMS: atom_id res chain seq x y z
N MET A 1 12.42 -23.43 8.36
CA MET A 1 11.25 -24.34 8.52
C MET A 1 10.04 -23.78 7.76
N LEU A 2 10.20 -23.43 6.48
CA LEU A 2 9.12 -22.92 5.61
C LEU A 2 8.59 -24.00 4.66
N GLU A 3 9.37 -25.06 4.43
CA GLU A 3 9.03 -26.17 3.58
C GLU A 3 7.81 -26.95 4.12
N ASN A 4 6.93 -27.39 3.20
CA ASN A 4 5.72 -28.16 3.50
C ASN A 4 4.76 -27.47 4.49
N LYS A 5 4.74 -26.13 4.50
CA LYS A 5 3.74 -25.34 5.22
C LYS A 5 2.78 -24.71 4.23
N VAL A 6 1.50 -24.74 4.58
CA VAL A 6 0.42 -24.15 3.77
C VAL A 6 -0.04 -22.81 4.33
N PHE A 7 0.05 -22.64 5.64
CA PHE A 7 -0.47 -21.45 6.33
C PHE A 7 0.51 -20.98 7.40
N LEU A 8 0.86 -19.69 7.36
CA LEU A 8 1.73 -19.04 8.33
C LEU A 8 1.01 -17.84 8.93
N VAL A 9 1.02 -17.77 10.26
CA VAL A 9 0.53 -16.61 11.01
C VAL A 9 1.74 -15.85 11.52
N LEU A 10 1.92 -14.63 11.02
CA LEU A 10 2.94 -13.71 11.52
C LEU A 10 2.29 -12.80 12.55
N ASN A 11 2.62 -13.01 13.82
CA ASN A 11 2.13 -12.21 14.93
C ASN A 11 3.03 -10.99 15.14
N GLU A 12 2.43 -9.85 15.49
CA GLU A 12 3.10 -8.61 15.83
C GLU A 12 4.06 -8.07 14.77
N LEU A 13 3.57 -7.87 13.55
CA LEU A 13 4.33 -7.08 12.58
C LEU A 13 4.56 -5.67 13.12
N LYS A 14 5.83 -5.27 13.22
CA LYS A 14 6.22 -3.91 13.60
C LYS A 14 5.87 -2.94 12.47
N THR A 15 5.73 -1.68 12.86
CA THR A 15 5.56 -0.51 11.98
C THR A 15 6.58 -0.50 10.83
N PHE A 16 6.08 -0.34 9.61
CA PHE A 16 6.88 -0.29 8.38
C PHE A 16 7.87 0.88 8.35
N SER A 17 7.53 2.04 8.92
CA SER A 17 8.43 3.21 8.92
C SER A 17 9.79 2.99 9.60
N ASN A 18 9.93 1.91 10.39
CA ASN A 18 11.19 1.48 11.00
C ASN A 18 11.88 0.31 10.27
N ALA A 19 11.25 -0.26 9.24
CA ALA A 19 11.79 -1.38 8.47
C ALA A 19 12.67 -0.85 7.33
N VAL A 20 13.79 -1.55 7.06
CA VAL A 20 14.65 -1.25 5.91
C VAL A 20 13.95 -1.77 4.64
N ASP A 21 13.90 -0.98 3.57
CA ASP A 21 13.22 -1.31 2.29
C ASP A 21 13.44 -2.76 1.81
N HIS A 22 14.63 -3.32 2.05
CA HIS A 22 15.00 -4.69 1.69
C HIS A 22 14.20 -5.81 2.40
N GLU A 23 13.59 -5.55 3.56
CA GLU A 23 12.78 -6.55 4.27
C GLU A 23 11.39 -6.72 3.63
N VAL A 24 10.92 -5.66 2.98
CA VAL A 24 9.56 -5.55 2.45
C VAL A 24 9.44 -6.25 1.11
N ASP A 25 10.46 -6.09 0.27
CA ASP A 25 10.55 -6.81 -0.99
C ASP A 25 10.68 -8.31 -0.79
N LYS A 26 11.36 -8.75 0.28
CA LYS A 26 11.43 -10.18 0.64
C LYS A 26 10.05 -10.75 0.96
N LEU A 27 9.23 -10.05 1.75
CA LEU A 27 7.88 -10.52 2.08
C LEU A 27 7.01 -10.58 0.82
N LYS A 28 7.11 -9.58 -0.07
CA LYS A 28 6.40 -9.57 -1.37
C LYS A 28 6.77 -10.81 -2.19
N SER A 29 8.06 -11.11 -2.33
CA SER A 29 8.55 -12.32 -3.02
C SER A 29 8.07 -13.61 -2.37
N LEU A 30 8.08 -13.71 -1.03
CA LEU A 30 7.59 -14.89 -0.32
C LEU A 30 6.10 -15.17 -0.57
N ILE A 31 5.30 -14.14 -0.85
CA ILE A 31 3.87 -14.29 -1.16
C ILE A 31 3.66 -14.70 -2.64
N THR A 32 4.47 -14.18 -3.57
CA THR A 32 4.23 -14.33 -5.01
C THR A 32 5.00 -15.46 -5.68
N ASP A 33 6.19 -15.78 -5.19
CA ASP A 33 7.13 -16.63 -5.92
C ASP A 33 6.67 -18.10 -5.87
N PRO A 34 6.75 -18.84 -6.98
CA PRO A 34 6.27 -20.22 -7.04
C PRO A 34 7.19 -21.21 -6.29
N THR A 35 8.42 -20.79 -5.99
CA THR A 35 9.47 -21.60 -5.39
C THR A 35 10.24 -20.80 -4.35
N LEU A 36 10.81 -21.49 -3.37
CA LEU A 36 11.58 -20.92 -2.28
C LEU A 36 12.94 -21.62 -2.21
N GLU A 37 14.01 -20.86 -2.03
CA GLU A 37 15.31 -21.43 -1.63
C GLU A 37 15.30 -21.66 -0.11
N ILE A 38 15.32 -22.93 0.30
CA ILE A 38 15.37 -23.32 1.70
C ILE A 38 16.83 -23.44 2.11
N ARG A 39 17.23 -22.60 3.07
CA ARG A 39 18.53 -22.68 3.73
C ARG A 39 18.34 -23.19 5.16
N THR A 40 18.70 -24.44 5.38
CA THR A 40 18.71 -25.04 6.71
C THR A 40 20.12 -24.96 7.29
N LYS A 41 20.24 -24.58 8.56
CA LYS A 41 21.56 -24.51 9.21
C LYS A 41 22.26 -25.86 9.11
N PHE A 42 23.54 -25.83 8.75
CA PHE A 42 24.41 -27.01 8.63
C PHE A 42 24.02 -28.00 7.53
N LEU A 43 23.14 -27.62 6.60
CA LEU A 43 22.76 -28.40 5.43
C LEU A 43 22.90 -27.56 4.16
N ASN A 44 23.00 -28.25 3.02
CA ASN A 44 23.00 -27.59 1.71
C ASN A 44 21.63 -26.95 1.44
N SER A 45 21.63 -25.85 0.70
CA SER A 45 20.39 -25.22 0.26
C SER A 45 19.73 -26.03 -0.85
N HIS A 46 18.41 -26.01 -0.89
CA HIS A 46 17.63 -26.65 -1.93
C HIS A 46 16.42 -25.81 -2.31
N ILE A 47 15.88 -26.05 -3.50
CA ILE A 47 14.70 -25.36 -4.01
C ILE A 47 13.47 -26.19 -3.69
N ALA A 48 12.48 -25.58 -3.05
CA ALA A 48 11.20 -26.20 -2.73
C ALA A 48 10.05 -25.42 -3.36
N LYS A 49 8.89 -26.08 -3.54
CA LYS A 49 7.66 -25.41 -4.00
C LYS A 49 7.13 -24.49 -2.90
N ASN A 50 6.72 -23.27 -3.29
CA ASN A 50 6.04 -22.36 -2.38
C ASN A 50 4.55 -22.76 -2.26
N LEU A 51 4.14 -23.14 -1.06
CA LEU A 51 2.74 -23.44 -0.73
C LEU A 51 2.18 -22.46 0.31
N LEU A 52 2.95 -21.43 0.66
CA LEU A 52 2.67 -20.58 1.80
C LEU A 52 1.51 -19.62 1.51
N ASN A 53 0.63 -19.49 2.49
CA ASN A 53 -0.37 -18.43 2.60
C ASN A 53 -0.15 -17.74 3.94
N PHE A 54 -0.27 -16.41 3.97
CA PHE A 54 0.08 -15.60 5.12
C PHE A 54 -1.16 -14.98 5.75
N VAL A 55 -1.22 -15.02 7.08
CA VAL A 55 -2.06 -14.14 7.90
C VAL A 55 -1.14 -13.28 8.73
N LEU A 56 -1.30 -11.97 8.59
CA LEU A 56 -0.51 -10.97 9.28
C LEU A 56 -1.39 -10.35 10.36
N VAL A 57 -0.93 -10.37 11.60
CA VAL A 57 -1.63 -9.76 12.72
C VAL A 57 -0.74 -8.68 13.30
N SER A 58 -1.28 -7.47 13.48
CA SER A 58 -0.57 -6.36 14.09
C SER A 58 -1.50 -5.47 14.89
N ASN A 59 -0.93 -4.80 15.88
CA ASN A 59 -1.57 -3.72 16.62
C ASN A 59 -1.18 -2.33 16.09
N HIS A 60 -0.26 -2.26 15.12
CA HIS A 60 0.17 -1.02 14.48
C HIS A 60 -0.75 -0.67 13.30
N LEU A 61 -0.86 0.63 13.01
CA LEU A 61 -1.69 1.13 11.91
C LEU A 61 -1.04 0.89 10.53
N ASP A 62 0.27 0.76 10.47
CA ASP A 62 1.07 0.64 9.24
C ASP A 62 1.98 -0.62 9.25
N PRO A 63 1.41 -1.83 9.40
CA PRO A 63 2.22 -3.05 9.51
C PRO A 63 2.91 -3.47 8.20
N VAL A 64 2.44 -2.94 7.07
CA VAL A 64 2.95 -3.21 5.72
C VAL A 64 2.84 -1.95 4.88
N HIS A 65 3.78 -1.75 3.95
CA HIS A 65 3.69 -0.69 2.95
C HIS A 65 2.94 -1.16 1.72
N LEU A 66 1.91 -0.40 1.36
CA LEU A 66 1.00 -0.73 0.28
C LEU A 66 1.00 0.35 -0.78
N ASP A 67 1.21 -0.07 -2.02
CA ASP A 67 1.01 0.76 -3.20
C ASP A 67 -0.48 0.78 -3.58
N GLN A 68 -0.92 1.83 -4.29
CA GLN A 68 -2.29 1.95 -4.78
C GLN A 68 -2.74 0.75 -5.63
N SER A 69 -1.83 0.18 -6.42
CA SER A 69 -2.08 -0.97 -7.28
C SER A 69 -1.81 -2.32 -6.59
N ASP A 70 -1.64 -2.34 -5.26
CA ASP A 70 -1.35 -3.59 -4.56
C ASP A 70 -2.55 -4.55 -4.60
N ARG A 71 -2.27 -5.74 -5.14
CA ARG A 71 -3.21 -6.85 -5.33
C ARG A 71 -2.89 -8.07 -4.46
N ARG A 72 -2.08 -7.90 -3.40
CA ARG A 72 -1.57 -9.01 -2.57
C ARG A 72 -2.23 -9.07 -1.20
N TYR A 73 -2.61 -7.92 -0.65
CA TYR A 73 -3.09 -7.83 0.73
C TYR A 73 -4.57 -7.45 0.80
N LEU A 74 -5.34 -8.30 1.49
CA LEU A 74 -6.63 -7.96 2.10
C LEU A 74 -6.36 -7.39 3.50
N VAL A 75 -6.84 -6.17 3.76
CA VAL A 75 -6.68 -5.53 5.07
C VAL A 75 -8.03 -5.49 5.76
N CYS A 76 -8.10 -6.10 6.95
CA CYS A 76 -9.28 -6.09 7.80
C CYS A 76 -8.95 -5.41 9.12
N GLN A 77 -9.70 -4.37 9.48
CA GLN A 77 -9.58 -3.73 10.79
C GLN A 77 -10.55 -4.38 11.77
N CYS A 78 -10.03 -4.88 12.89
CA CYS A 78 -10.84 -5.46 13.95
C CYS A 78 -11.50 -4.34 14.78
N ASN A 79 -12.82 -4.41 14.93
CA ASN A 79 -13.56 -3.47 15.76
C ASN A 79 -13.23 -3.68 17.25
N SER A 80 -12.98 -2.57 17.98
CA SER A 80 -12.71 -2.59 19.42
C SER A 80 -13.92 -2.81 20.31
N LYS A 81 -15.13 -3.03 19.75
CA LYS A 81 -16.40 -3.18 20.48
C LYS A 81 -16.34 -4.17 21.66
N TYR A 82 -15.66 -5.29 21.48
CA TYR A 82 -15.53 -6.34 22.51
C TYR A 82 -14.19 -6.31 23.24
N ARG A 83 -13.40 -5.24 23.10
CA ARG A 83 -12.10 -5.09 23.78
C ARG A 83 -12.31 -5.20 25.29
N LYS A 84 -11.54 -6.08 25.96
CA LYS A 84 -11.64 -6.40 27.40
C LYS A 84 -12.98 -7.01 27.84
N ASN A 85 -13.85 -7.43 26.92
CA ASN A 85 -15.07 -8.16 27.27
C ASN A 85 -14.74 -9.65 27.48
N PHE A 86 -14.27 -9.98 28.67
CA PHE A 86 -13.88 -11.35 29.03
C PHE A 86 -15.06 -12.33 28.96
N GLU A 87 -16.27 -11.90 29.31
CA GLU A 87 -17.45 -12.78 29.27
C GLU A 87 -17.78 -13.22 27.84
N TYR A 88 -17.75 -12.28 26.89
CA TYR A 88 -17.95 -12.58 25.46
C TYR A 88 -16.91 -13.58 24.96
N PHE A 89 -15.62 -13.34 25.22
CA PHE A 89 -14.56 -14.24 24.77
C PHE A 89 -14.62 -15.60 25.46
N ASN A 90 -14.97 -15.66 26.75
CA ASN A 90 -15.16 -16.93 27.45
C ASN A 90 -16.28 -17.76 26.81
N LYS A 91 -17.42 -17.15 26.49
CA LYS A 91 -18.52 -17.80 25.77
C LYS A 91 -18.07 -18.27 24.38
N LEU A 92 -17.34 -17.43 23.64
CA LEU A 92 -16.80 -17.77 22.32
C LEU A 92 -15.84 -18.97 22.40
N PHE A 93 -14.90 -18.97 23.34
CA PHE A 93 -13.97 -20.08 23.53
C PHE A 93 -14.66 -21.36 24.00
N GLN A 94 -15.72 -21.25 24.81
CA GLN A 94 -16.55 -22.41 25.15
C GLN A 94 -17.15 -23.05 23.89
N HIS A 95 -17.68 -22.26 22.96
CA HIS A 95 -18.20 -22.77 21.68
C HIS A 95 -17.10 -23.37 20.79
N ILE A 96 -15.94 -22.74 20.68
CA ILE A 96 -14.81 -23.26 19.89
C ILE A 96 -14.28 -24.59 20.45
N ASN A 97 -14.32 -24.75 21.78
CA ASN A 97 -13.87 -25.95 22.47
C ASN A 97 -14.94 -27.05 22.58
N GLN A 98 -16.14 -26.84 22.01
CA GLN A 98 -17.16 -27.89 21.95
C GLN A 98 -16.71 -29.04 21.06
N VAL A 99 -17.00 -30.27 21.49
CA VAL A 99 -16.77 -31.47 20.68
C VAL A 99 -17.56 -31.34 19.37
N GLY A 100 -16.90 -31.61 18.23
CA GLY A 100 -17.50 -31.49 16.91
C GLY A 100 -17.33 -30.14 16.23
N PHE A 101 -16.85 -29.09 16.91
CA PHE A 101 -16.69 -27.76 16.31
C PHE A 101 -15.76 -27.78 15.09
N TYR A 102 -14.57 -28.38 15.22
CA TYR A 102 -13.58 -28.43 14.15
C TYR A 102 -14.01 -29.33 12.99
N GLU A 103 -14.70 -30.44 13.27
CA GLU A 103 -15.27 -31.34 12.28
C GLU A 103 -16.36 -30.64 11.46
N ASN A 104 -17.23 -29.90 12.13
CA ASN A 104 -18.25 -29.07 11.48
C ASN A 104 -17.63 -27.94 10.67
N LEU A 105 -16.60 -27.28 11.21
CA LEU A 105 -15.86 -26.22 10.51
C LEU A 105 -15.16 -26.76 9.26
N LEU A 106 -14.52 -27.93 9.35
CA LEU A 106 -13.90 -28.59 8.21
C LEU A 106 -14.96 -28.99 7.17
N THR A 107 -16.09 -29.55 7.61
CA THR A 107 -17.22 -29.88 6.74
C THR A 107 -17.73 -28.64 6.00
N PHE A 108 -17.83 -27.51 6.69
CA PHE A 108 -18.19 -26.23 6.06
C PHE A 108 -17.18 -25.83 4.97
N PHE A 109 -15.87 -25.90 5.25
CA PHE A 109 -14.84 -25.56 4.27
C PHE A 109 -14.82 -26.51 3.07
N MET A 110 -15.00 -27.81 3.28
CA MET A 110 -15.01 -28.82 2.21
C MET A 110 -16.24 -28.69 1.30
N ASN A 111 -17.37 -28.20 1.83
CA ASN A 111 -18.62 -28.03 1.08
C ASN A 111 -18.79 -26.62 0.49
N ARG A 112 -17.88 -25.69 0.78
CA ARG A 112 -17.96 -24.32 0.27
C ARG A 112 -17.57 -24.30 -1.22
N ASP A 113 -18.53 -24.01 -2.09
CA ASP A 113 -18.22 -23.75 -3.50
C ASP A 113 -17.42 -22.44 -3.65
N ILE A 114 -16.19 -22.59 -4.17
CA ILE A 114 -15.25 -21.51 -4.47
C ILE A 114 -14.91 -21.45 -5.97
N SER A 115 -15.70 -22.10 -6.84
CA SER A 115 -15.47 -22.13 -8.29
C SER A 115 -15.38 -20.74 -8.94
N LYS A 116 -16.10 -19.76 -8.37
CA LYS A 116 -16.11 -18.36 -8.81
C LYS A 116 -15.15 -17.45 -8.03
N PHE A 117 -14.41 -17.99 -7.06
CA PHE A 117 -13.51 -17.20 -6.23
C PHE A 117 -12.23 -16.88 -7.01
N ASP A 118 -12.01 -15.59 -7.29
CA ASP A 118 -10.76 -15.09 -7.85
C ASP A 118 -9.94 -14.36 -6.79
N LYS A 119 -8.85 -15.00 -6.35
CA LYS A 119 -7.92 -14.44 -5.35
C LYS A 119 -7.24 -13.13 -5.78
N ARG A 120 -7.30 -12.77 -7.07
CA ARG A 120 -6.75 -11.51 -7.61
C ARG A 120 -7.69 -10.32 -7.37
N ILE A 121 -8.97 -10.59 -7.11
CA ILE A 121 -9.97 -9.57 -6.83
C ILE A 121 -9.99 -9.35 -5.32
N ILE A 122 -9.17 -8.41 -4.85
CA ILE A 122 -9.11 -8.03 -3.44
C ILE A 122 -9.90 -6.73 -3.25
N PRO A 123 -10.88 -6.68 -2.33
CA PRO A 123 -11.65 -5.47 -2.08
C PRO A 123 -10.75 -4.36 -1.50
N LEU A 124 -11.03 -3.13 -1.91
CA LEU A 124 -10.44 -1.93 -1.32
C LEU A 124 -11.24 -1.56 -0.06
N THR A 125 -10.71 -1.93 1.11
CA THR A 125 -11.30 -1.60 2.41
C THR A 125 -10.83 -0.22 2.89
N GLU A 126 -11.58 0.41 3.79
CA GLU A 126 -11.20 1.68 4.44
C GLU A 126 -9.80 1.59 5.08
N ALA A 127 -9.56 0.55 5.87
CA ALA A 127 -8.26 0.28 6.46
C ALA A 127 -7.14 0.08 5.42
N LYS A 128 -7.43 -0.48 4.25
CA LYS A 128 -6.45 -0.58 3.16
C LYS A 128 -6.13 0.80 2.58
N MET A 129 -7.13 1.66 2.41
CA MET A 129 -6.94 3.03 1.92
C MET A 129 -6.09 3.84 2.89
N GLU A 130 -6.34 3.77 4.19
CA GLU A 130 -5.54 4.44 5.22
C GLU A 130 -4.06 4.02 5.15
N ILE A 131 -3.78 2.72 5.03
CA ILE A 131 -2.40 2.23 4.91
C ILE A 131 -1.74 2.71 3.61
N ILE A 132 -2.46 2.69 2.49
CA ILE A 132 -1.96 3.22 1.22
C ILE A 132 -1.63 4.71 1.36
N GLU A 133 -2.50 5.48 1.99
CA GLU A 133 -2.28 6.91 2.23
C GLU A 133 -1.05 7.16 3.10
N ILE A 134 -0.88 6.40 4.19
CA ILE A 134 0.33 6.47 5.04
C ILE A 134 1.58 6.06 4.26
N SER A 135 1.44 5.09 3.36
CA SER A 135 2.54 4.58 2.50
C SER A 135 2.96 5.55 1.40
N LEU A 136 2.21 6.61 1.11
CA LEU A 136 2.58 7.56 0.06
C LEU A 136 3.93 8.22 0.32
N ALA A 137 4.81 8.16 -0.67
CA ALA A 137 6.09 8.85 -0.66
C ALA A 137 5.89 10.37 -0.59
N ASP A 138 6.81 11.05 0.08
CA ASP A 138 6.77 12.51 0.28
C ASP A 138 6.62 13.29 -1.03
N ILE A 139 7.25 12.80 -2.11
CA ILE A 139 7.12 13.42 -3.44
C ILE A 139 5.73 13.28 -4.03
N ASP A 140 5.06 12.15 -3.78
CA ASP A 140 3.71 11.92 -4.28
C ASP A 140 2.69 12.69 -3.45
N ARG A 141 2.89 12.79 -2.12
CA ARG A 141 2.13 13.72 -1.26
C ARG A 141 2.24 15.15 -1.77
N PHE A 142 3.47 15.64 -2.00
CA PHE A 142 3.70 16.98 -2.55
C PHE A 142 2.99 17.19 -3.90
N ARG A 143 3.04 16.20 -4.80
CA ARG A 143 2.39 16.26 -6.12
C ARG A 143 0.88 16.33 -6.01
N ILE A 144 0.29 15.57 -5.10
CA ILE A 144 -1.16 15.57 -4.84
C ILE A 144 -1.57 16.92 -4.26
N THR A 145 -0.88 17.41 -3.21
CA THR A 145 -1.17 18.68 -2.55
C THR A 145 -1.10 19.87 -3.51
N TYR A 146 -0.10 19.91 -4.40
CA TYR A 146 0.15 21.03 -5.32
C TYR A 146 -0.16 20.71 -6.78
N PHE A 147 -1.08 19.78 -7.03
CA PHE A 147 -1.39 19.31 -8.37
C PHE A 147 -1.78 20.46 -9.31
N LYS A 148 -2.61 21.40 -8.86
CA LYS A 148 -3.08 22.55 -9.65
C LYS A 148 -1.89 23.41 -10.11
N GLN A 149 -1.05 23.84 -9.18
CA GLN A 149 0.13 24.66 -9.47
C GLN A 149 1.11 23.94 -10.41
N LEU A 150 1.34 22.64 -10.16
CA LEU A 150 2.24 21.82 -10.97
C LEU A 150 1.71 21.58 -12.39
N LYS A 151 0.39 21.49 -12.57
CA LYS A 151 -0.27 21.34 -13.86
C LYS A 151 -0.12 22.59 -14.73
N ASP A 152 -0.30 23.78 -14.15
CA ASP A 152 -0.27 25.05 -14.89
C ASP A 152 1.16 25.58 -15.12
N GLY A 153 2.14 24.93 -14.50
CA GLY A 153 3.54 25.29 -14.55
C GLY A 153 3.93 26.20 -13.40
N TRP A 154 4.67 25.67 -12.43
CA TRP A 154 4.96 26.36 -11.18
C TRP A 154 6.37 26.93 -11.13
N LEU A 155 6.56 28.09 -10.51
CA LEU A 155 7.89 28.70 -10.33
C LEU A 155 8.77 27.75 -9.51
N CYS A 156 9.98 27.49 -9.98
CA CYS A 156 10.87 26.53 -9.33
C CYS A 156 11.23 26.93 -7.90
N GLU A 157 11.33 28.23 -7.61
CA GLU A 157 11.66 28.76 -6.28
C GLU A 157 10.52 28.48 -5.29
N ASP A 158 9.28 28.79 -5.67
CA ASP A 158 8.08 28.52 -4.87
C ASP A 158 7.89 27.02 -4.63
N ALA A 159 8.03 26.21 -5.69
CA ALA A 159 7.93 24.76 -5.59
C ALA A 159 8.98 24.17 -4.64
N VAL A 160 10.22 24.65 -4.69
CA VAL A 160 11.28 24.23 -3.76
C VAL A 160 10.94 24.68 -2.34
N LEU A 161 10.43 25.89 -2.13
CA LEU A 161 10.06 26.39 -0.82
C LEU A 161 8.95 25.54 -0.19
N CYS A 162 7.86 25.31 -0.94
CA CYS A 162 6.75 24.49 -0.48
C CYS A 162 7.12 23.00 -0.33
N SER A 163 8.12 22.49 -1.05
CA SER A 163 8.57 21.10 -0.90
C SER A 163 9.24 20.81 0.44
N GLN A 164 9.74 21.84 1.15
CA GLN A 164 10.52 21.69 2.38
C GLN A 164 9.70 21.10 3.54
N GLN A 165 8.38 21.24 3.52
CA GLN A 165 7.50 20.61 4.51
C GLN A 165 7.42 19.07 4.36
N PHE A 166 7.80 18.55 3.19
CA PHE A 166 7.75 17.12 2.89
C PHE A 166 9.15 16.51 2.83
N MET A 167 10.11 17.19 2.19
CA MET A 167 11.43 16.61 1.94
C MET A 167 12.54 17.67 1.82
N LYS A 168 13.80 17.23 1.90
CA LYS A 168 14.96 18.12 1.72
C LYS A 168 15.05 18.64 0.27
N PRO A 169 15.43 19.91 0.04
CA PRO A 169 15.49 20.51 -1.30
C PRO A 169 16.33 19.74 -2.33
N GLY A 170 17.44 19.12 -1.90
CA GLY A 170 18.29 18.31 -2.78
C GLY A 170 17.56 17.07 -3.31
N ILE A 171 16.83 16.38 -2.43
CA ILE A 171 16.04 15.19 -2.78
C ILE A 171 14.90 15.59 -3.72
N PHE A 172 14.19 16.69 -3.39
CA PHE A 172 13.12 17.22 -4.21
C PHE A 172 13.58 17.48 -5.65
N ARG A 173 14.70 18.21 -5.83
CA ARG A 173 15.23 18.53 -7.17
C ARG A 173 15.53 17.28 -8.00
N LEU A 174 16.05 16.22 -7.39
CA LEU A 174 16.33 14.97 -8.09
C LEU A 174 15.03 14.22 -8.47
N GLN A 175 14.05 14.20 -7.57
CA GLN A 175 12.82 13.43 -7.78
C GLN A 175 11.81 14.14 -8.70
N ILE A 176 11.73 15.47 -8.65
CA ILE A 176 10.79 16.26 -9.48
C ILE A 176 11.18 16.19 -10.96
N GLN A 177 12.48 16.18 -11.27
CA GLN A 177 13.01 16.09 -12.64
C GLN A 177 12.67 14.78 -13.37
N LYS A 178 12.24 13.73 -12.64
CA LYS A 178 11.74 12.50 -13.26
C LYS A 178 10.50 12.77 -14.09
N ASN A 179 9.57 13.57 -13.57
CA ASN A 179 8.24 13.77 -14.16
C ASN A 179 8.02 15.18 -14.73
N TYR A 180 8.88 16.13 -14.38
CA TYR A 180 8.78 17.53 -14.79
C TYR A 180 10.08 17.97 -15.47
N GLU A 181 9.96 18.89 -16.42
CA GLU A 181 11.06 19.58 -17.07
C GLU A 181 11.15 21.03 -16.55
N THR A 182 12.33 21.63 -16.66
CA THR A 182 12.54 23.02 -16.28
C THR A 182 12.57 23.91 -17.51
N VAL A 183 11.58 24.79 -17.63
CA VAL A 183 11.48 25.76 -18.72
C VAL A 183 11.85 27.15 -18.21
N ILE A 184 12.62 27.90 -18.99
CA ILE A 184 12.96 29.29 -18.70
C ILE A 184 12.01 30.19 -19.46
N LYS A 185 11.28 31.06 -18.74
CA LYS A 185 10.41 32.08 -19.33
C LYS A 185 10.94 33.46 -18.97
N SER A 186 11.02 34.36 -19.95
CA SER A 186 11.34 35.77 -19.70
C SER A 186 10.06 36.50 -19.30
N ASN A 187 10.01 37.00 -18.08
CA ASN A 187 8.89 37.81 -17.59
C ASN A 187 9.45 39.17 -17.11
N HIS A 188 8.99 40.27 -17.71
CA HIS A 188 9.41 41.64 -17.35
C HIS A 188 10.95 41.82 -17.33
N GLY A 189 11.67 41.24 -18.30
CA GLY A 189 13.13 41.32 -18.39
C GLY A 189 13.91 40.38 -17.46
N LYS A 190 13.23 39.65 -16.56
CA LYS A 190 13.85 38.62 -15.70
C LYS A 190 13.62 37.23 -16.28
N LYS A 191 14.68 36.41 -16.30
CA LYS A 191 14.60 34.99 -16.67
C LYS A 191 14.17 34.17 -15.46
N LEU A 192 12.94 33.66 -15.46
CA LEU A 192 12.38 32.84 -14.40
C LEU A 192 12.31 31.38 -14.83
N ARG A 193 12.50 30.46 -13.88
CA ARG A 193 12.47 29.00 -14.11
C ARG A 193 11.17 28.41 -13.61
N TYR A 194 10.52 27.59 -14.43
CA TYR A 194 9.27 26.92 -14.12
C TYR A 194 9.41 25.42 -14.26
N TYR A 195 8.79 24.66 -13.36
CA TYR A 195 8.55 23.24 -13.53
C TYR A 195 7.31 23.04 -14.38
N VAL A 196 7.44 22.36 -15.50
CA VAL A 196 6.34 22.01 -16.41
C VAL A 196 6.28 20.49 -16.49
N MET A 197 5.09 19.90 -16.40
CA MET A 197 4.92 18.46 -16.48
C MET A 197 5.34 17.96 -17.87
N LYS A 198 6.13 16.89 -17.93
CA LYS A 198 6.50 16.29 -19.21
C LYS A 198 5.25 15.74 -19.90
N GLN A 199 5.21 15.88 -21.22
CA GLN A 199 4.03 15.55 -22.03
C GLN A 199 3.59 14.08 -21.89
N ASP A 200 4.55 13.16 -21.83
CA ASP A 200 4.32 11.71 -21.63
C ASP A 200 3.63 11.40 -20.29
N LYS A 201 3.94 12.17 -19.25
CA LYS A 201 3.35 12.02 -17.92
C LYS A 201 1.95 12.64 -17.82
N LEU A 202 1.70 13.71 -18.56
CA LEU A 202 0.37 14.31 -18.64
C LEU A 202 -0.65 13.35 -19.26
N GLU A 203 -0.26 12.64 -20.33
CA GLU A 203 -1.10 11.64 -20.99
C GLU A 203 -1.38 10.41 -20.11
N GLU A 204 -0.39 9.97 -19.31
CA GLU A 204 -0.54 8.89 -18.34
C GLU A 204 -1.53 9.26 -17.22
N LEU A 205 -1.40 10.47 -16.66
CA LEU A 205 -2.33 11.02 -15.67
C LEU A 205 -3.76 11.16 -16.22
N GLN A 206 -3.91 11.66 -17.44
CA GLN A 206 -5.23 11.78 -18.08
C GLN A 206 -5.91 10.43 -18.29
N LYS A 207 -5.15 9.39 -18.69
CA LYS A 207 -5.67 8.01 -18.81
C LYS A 207 -6.04 7.41 -17.47
N TYR A 208 -5.25 7.68 -16.42
CA TYR A 208 -5.53 7.22 -15.06
C TYR A 208 -6.87 7.78 -14.52
N PHE A 209 -7.09 9.09 -14.66
CA PHE A 209 -8.35 9.71 -14.20
C PHE A 209 -9.57 9.29 -15.02
N GLN A 210 -9.40 8.93 -16.30
CA GLN A 210 -10.50 8.40 -17.13
C GLN A 210 -10.96 6.98 -16.76
N GLN A 211 -10.13 6.21 -16.04
CA GLN A 211 -10.40 4.80 -15.72
C GLN A 211 -11.03 4.57 -14.33
N GLN A 212 -10.93 5.53 -13.40
CA GLN A 212 -11.35 5.33 -12.01
C GLN A 212 -12.82 5.70 -11.72
N ASP A 213 -13.35 6.80 -12.25
CA ASP A 213 -14.78 7.17 -12.23
C ASP A 213 -14.93 8.56 -12.92
N PRO A 214 -15.95 8.82 -13.76
CA PRO A 214 -16.21 10.15 -14.35
C PRO A 214 -16.42 11.31 -13.33
N ASP A 215 -16.69 11.00 -12.05
CA ASP A 215 -16.94 11.99 -10.98
C ASP A 215 -15.71 12.26 -10.08
N TYR A 216 -14.52 11.75 -10.44
CA TYR A 216 -13.24 12.18 -9.82
C TYR A 216 -12.91 13.66 -10.05
N SER A 217 -13.73 14.34 -10.85
CA SER A 217 -13.78 15.78 -10.99
C SER A 217 -14.16 16.50 -9.68
N GLN A 218 -14.68 15.83 -8.66
CA GLN A 218 -14.97 16.47 -7.36
C GLN A 218 -13.74 16.64 -6.46
N VAL A 219 -12.67 15.85 -6.60
CA VAL A 219 -11.38 16.16 -5.92
C VAL A 219 -10.66 17.34 -6.59
N ILE A 220 -11.09 17.71 -7.80
CA ILE A 220 -10.65 18.93 -8.50
C ILE A 220 -11.34 20.19 -7.93
N ASN A 221 -12.50 20.02 -7.27
CA ASN A 221 -13.39 21.10 -6.83
C ASN A 221 -13.70 21.16 -5.31
N VAL A 222 -13.02 20.40 -4.44
CA VAL A 222 -13.06 20.74 -3.00
C VAL A 222 -12.11 21.94 -2.78
N ASN A 223 -12.67 23.08 -2.39
CA ASN A 223 -12.08 24.42 -2.22
C ASN A 223 -12.42 25.44 -3.32
N GLU A 224 -13.64 25.39 -3.87
CA GLU A 224 -14.38 26.64 -4.07
C GLU A 224 -15.14 26.91 -2.75
N ASP A 225 -15.13 28.16 -2.29
CA ASP A 225 -15.64 28.67 -1.00
C ASP A 225 -14.67 28.57 0.21
N ASP A 226 -13.66 29.44 0.22
CA ASP A 226 -13.53 30.58 1.17
C ASP A 226 -12.27 31.42 0.90
#